data_AF-A0AAV0BCH3-F1
#
_entry.id   AF-A0AAV0BCH3-F1
#
_cell.length_a   1.000
_cell.length_b   1.000
_cell.length_c   1.000
_cell.angle_alpha   90.00
_cell.angle_beta   90.00
_cell.angle_gamma   90.00
#
_symmetry.space_group_name_H-M   'P 1'
#
loop_
_entity.id
_entity.type
_entity.pdbx_description
1 polymer ?
#
loop_
_entity_poly.entity_id
_entity_poly.type
_entity_poly.pdbx_seq_one_letter_code
_entity_poly.pdbx_strand_id
1 'polypeptide(L)'
;MKALGSNVPELIVLPVYSALPSEMQSKIFDPAPPGAQKAQARQRSGRAGSTGPGKCYWLFTEAAYRNEMLPTLIPDIQLQNLAHTILMVKAMGINNLLNFDFMDPPPQQTMATALKNLYALSALDDEGLLTQLGQKMADCK
;
A
#
# COMPACT_ATOMS: atom_id res chain seq x y z
N MET A 1 -5.78 17.91 28.15
CA MET A 1 -4.78 16.98 28.72
C MET A 1 -4.13 17.63 29.95
N LYS A 2 -4.75 17.50 31.13
CA LYS A 2 -4.28 18.11 32.40
C LYS A 2 -4.02 17.05 33.49
N ALA A 3 -3.70 15.81 33.07
CA ALA A 3 -3.51 14.66 33.96
C ALA A 3 -2.05 14.38 34.32
N LEU A 4 -1.11 14.80 33.46
CA LEU A 4 0.32 14.89 33.80
C LEU A 4 0.49 16.24 34.50
N GLY A 5 0.90 16.26 35.77
CA GLY A 5 0.96 17.49 36.58
C GLY A 5 1.81 18.62 35.98
N SER A 6 1.87 19.76 36.68
CA SER A 6 2.54 21.00 36.24
C SER A 6 4.06 20.88 35.94
N ASN A 7 4.65 19.71 36.19
CA ASN A 7 6.08 19.43 35.97
C ASN A 7 6.38 18.85 34.58
N VAL A 8 5.38 18.61 33.72
CA VAL A 8 5.56 18.06 32.38
C VAL A 8 5.28 19.14 31.32
N PRO A 9 6.14 19.33 30.31
CA PRO A 9 5.91 20.28 29.23
C PRO A 9 4.68 19.92 28.38
N GLU A 10 4.11 20.93 27.72
CA GLU A 10 2.88 20.81 26.93
C GLU A 10 3.04 19.81 25.77
N LEU A 11 2.11 18.87 25.66
CA LEU A 11 2.04 17.87 24.58
C LEU A 11 0.91 18.21 23.61
N ILE A 12 1.24 18.34 22.32
CA ILE A 12 0.29 18.56 21.23
C ILE A 12 0.06 17.22 20.52
N VAL A 13 -1.20 16.84 20.27
CA VAL A 13 -1.57 15.59 19.58
C VAL A 13 -2.25 15.93 18.26
N LEU A 14 -1.74 15.37 17.15
CA LEU A 14 -2.14 15.74 15.79
C LEU A 14 -2.55 14.46 15.02
N PRO A 15 -3.84 14.28 14.67
CA PRO A 15 -4.32 13.08 13.99
C PRO A 15 -4.01 13.11 12.49
N VAL A 16 -3.87 11.92 11.90
CA VAL A 16 -3.39 11.75 10.53
C VAL A 16 -4.09 10.57 9.88
N TYR A 17 -4.81 10.83 8.80
CA TYR A 17 -5.43 9.80 7.97
C TYR A 17 -5.63 10.36 6.57
N SER A 18 -5.81 9.46 5.60
CA SER A 18 -5.87 9.76 4.17
C SER A 18 -6.93 10.79 3.77
N ALA A 19 -8.00 10.93 4.54
CA ALA A 19 -9.13 11.83 4.25
C ALA A 19 -9.01 13.24 4.87
N LEU A 20 -7.88 13.60 5.50
CA LEU A 20 -7.74 14.88 6.19
C LEU A 20 -7.42 16.03 5.20
N PRO A 21 -7.95 17.25 5.36
CA PRO A 21 -7.55 18.41 4.56
C PRO A 21 -6.04 18.72 4.64
N SER A 22 -5.43 19.14 3.53
CA SER A 22 -3.97 19.37 3.40
C SER A 22 -3.38 20.34 4.43
N GLU A 23 -4.16 21.33 4.90
CA GLU A 23 -3.74 22.25 5.96
C GLU A 23 -3.56 21.57 7.32
N MET A 24 -4.43 20.62 7.66
CA MET A 24 -4.26 19.81 8.87
C MET A 24 -3.21 18.71 8.69
N GLN A 25 -3.00 18.23 7.47
CA GLN A 25 -1.88 17.34 7.12
C GLN A 25 -0.51 18.04 7.09
N SER A 26 -0.37 19.32 7.44
CA SER A 26 0.99 19.90 7.60
C SER A 26 1.53 19.71 9.02
N LYS A 27 0.66 19.27 9.94
CA LYS A 27 0.94 19.10 11.38
C LYS A 27 1.49 17.70 11.73
N ILE A 28 1.88 16.90 10.74
CA ILE A 28 2.15 15.46 10.85
C ILE A 28 3.58 15.05 11.21
N PHE A 29 4.51 15.99 11.35
CA PHE A 29 5.92 15.64 11.49
C PHE A 29 6.27 15.01 12.85
N ASP A 30 5.27 14.70 13.68
CA ASP A 30 5.38 13.99 14.94
C ASP A 30 5.30 12.45 14.78
N PRO A 31 6.00 11.68 15.66
CA PRO A 31 6.32 10.28 15.42
C PRO A 31 5.14 9.29 15.62
N ALA A 32 5.19 8.22 14.82
CA ALA A 32 4.07 7.31 14.52
C ALA A 32 4.02 5.99 15.36
N PRO A 33 2.83 5.36 15.50
CA PRO A 33 2.54 4.23 16.40
C PRO A 33 2.93 2.83 15.85
N PRO A 34 2.82 1.75 16.67
CA PRO A 34 3.46 0.45 16.46
C PRO A 34 2.71 -0.46 15.49
N GLY A 35 3.49 -1.22 14.71
CA GLY A 35 3.02 -2.20 13.73
C GLY A 35 3.71 -1.96 12.39
N ALA A 36 4.85 -2.62 12.17
CA ALA A 36 5.61 -2.52 10.92
C ALA A 36 6.56 -3.70 10.77
N GLN A 37 6.74 -4.12 9.52
CA GLN A 37 7.67 -5.18 9.11
C GLN A 37 9.13 -4.69 9.18
N LYS A 38 10.14 -5.59 9.15
CA LYS A 38 11.56 -5.25 9.40
C LYS A 38 12.07 -4.05 8.60
N ALA A 39 11.82 -4.02 7.29
CA ALA A 39 12.25 -2.94 6.41
C ALA A 39 11.59 -1.59 6.77
N GLN A 40 10.30 -1.60 7.05
CA GLN A 40 9.55 -0.41 7.48
C GLN A 40 9.98 0.06 8.88
N ALA A 41 10.23 -0.87 9.81
CA ALA A 41 10.74 -0.57 11.15
C ALA A 41 12.12 0.12 11.07
N ARG A 42 13.01 -0.37 10.20
CA ARG A 42 14.31 0.25 9.91
C ARG A 42 14.16 1.64 9.28
N GLN A 43 13.21 1.81 8.37
CA GLN A 43 12.91 3.12 7.77
C GLN A 43 12.39 4.11 8.83
N ARG A 44 11.51 3.66 9.73
CA ARG A 44 10.98 4.46 10.84
C ARG A 44 12.07 4.83 11.85
N SER A 45 12.96 3.91 12.21
CA SER A 45 14.11 4.25 13.07
C SER A 45 15.07 5.22 12.40
N GLY A 46 15.24 5.13 11.08
CA GLY A 46 16.04 6.07 10.29
C GLY A 46 15.49 7.50 10.34
N ARG A 47 14.17 7.68 10.45
CA ARG A 47 13.55 9.01 10.59
C ARG A 47 13.93 9.72 11.89
N ALA A 48 14.17 8.99 12.98
CA ALA A 48 14.60 9.59 14.24
C ALA A 48 16.02 10.18 14.16
N GLY A 49 16.84 9.71 13.22
CA GLY A 49 18.23 10.12 13.04
C GLY A 49 18.47 11.21 12.00
N SER A 50 17.42 11.86 11.47
CA SER A 50 17.54 12.81 10.35
C SER A 50 18.26 14.11 10.72
N THR A 51 18.10 14.60 11.94
CA THR A 51 18.67 15.89 12.41
C THR A 51 19.84 15.71 13.37
N GLY A 52 19.97 14.55 14.02
CA GLY A 52 21.00 14.25 15.00
C GLY A 52 20.78 12.87 15.65
N PRO A 53 21.54 12.51 16.71
CA PRO A 53 21.35 11.24 17.40
C PRO A 53 19.94 11.12 18.01
N GLY A 54 19.08 10.35 17.35
CA GLY A 54 17.72 10.08 17.82
C GLY A 54 17.57 8.74 18.53
N LYS A 55 16.52 8.61 19.34
CA LYS A 55 16.11 7.34 19.96
C LYS A 55 14.81 6.86 19.32
N CYS A 56 14.75 5.58 18.97
CA CYS A 56 13.55 4.93 18.48
C CYS A 56 13.13 3.86 19.48
N TYR A 57 11.90 3.93 19.97
CA TYR A 57 11.35 2.96 20.92
C TYR A 57 10.46 1.97 20.16
N TRP A 58 10.79 0.69 20.26
CA TRP A 58 10.03 -0.39 19.62
C TRP A 58 9.11 -1.04 20.64
N LEU A 59 7.82 -1.19 20.32
CA LEU A 59 6.86 -1.88 21.18
C LEU A 59 6.72 -3.36 20.83
N PHE A 60 7.85 -4.01 20.51
CA PHE A 60 7.94 -5.43 20.22
C PHE A 60 9.27 -5.98 20.73
N THR A 61 9.33 -7.29 20.99
CA THR A 61 10.54 -7.93 21.51
C THR A 61 11.60 -8.08 20.43
N GLU A 62 12.86 -8.19 20.84
CA GLU A 62 13.95 -8.49 19.92
C GLU A 62 13.78 -9.87 19.24
N ALA A 63 13.22 -10.84 19.96
CA ALA A 63 12.88 -12.15 19.41
C ALA A 63 11.85 -12.05 18.28
N ALA A 64 10.79 -11.26 18.47
CA ALA A 64 9.80 -11.01 17.44
C ALA A 64 10.41 -10.29 16.22
N TYR A 65 11.28 -9.31 16.47
CA TYR A 65 12.01 -8.64 15.39
C TYR A 65 12.88 -9.62 14.61
N ARG A 66 13.60 -10.55 15.25
CA ARG A 66 14.51 -11.46 14.54
C ARG A 66 13.76 -12.59 13.82
N ASN A 67 12.78 -13.19 14.49
CA ASN A 67 12.22 -14.49 14.09
C ASN A 67 10.83 -14.40 13.48
N GLU A 68 10.00 -13.43 13.89
CA GLU A 68 8.58 -13.38 13.48
C GLU A 68 8.34 -12.43 12.31
N MET A 69 9.09 -11.33 12.24
CA MET A 69 8.88 -10.34 11.20
C MET A 69 9.50 -10.75 9.85
N LEU A 70 8.73 -10.57 8.77
CA LEU A 70 9.22 -10.74 7.41
C LEU A 70 10.28 -9.67 7.06
N PRO A 71 11.33 -10.03 6.30
CA PRO A 71 12.38 -9.09 5.90
C PRO A 71 11.90 -8.02 4.92
N THR A 72 11.01 -8.39 3.99
CA THR A 72 10.42 -7.53 2.96
C THR A 72 8.92 -7.74 2.86
N LEU A 73 8.21 -6.74 2.33
CA LEU A 73 6.79 -6.85 1.99
C LEU A 73 6.63 -7.81 0.80
N ILE A 74 5.55 -8.58 0.81
CA ILE A 74 5.07 -9.26 -0.39
C ILE A 74 4.55 -8.15 -1.33
N PRO A 75 4.90 -8.17 -2.63
CA PRO A 75 4.43 -7.19 -3.59
C PRO A 75 2.91 -7.10 -3.66
N ASP A 76 2.36 -5.89 -3.78
CA ASP A 76 0.91 -5.65 -3.82
C ASP A 76 0.22 -6.40 -4.97
N ILE A 77 0.91 -6.56 -6.11
CA ILE A 77 0.41 -7.31 -7.28
C ILE A 77 0.10 -8.78 -6.96
N GLN A 78 0.70 -9.35 -5.91
CA GLN A 78 0.46 -10.71 -5.47
C GLN A 78 -0.64 -10.81 -4.40
N LEU A 79 -1.06 -9.70 -3.80
CA LEU A 79 -2.01 -9.67 -2.68
C LEU A 79 -3.40 -9.11 -3.06
N GLN A 80 -3.45 -8.22 -4.04
CA GLN A 80 -4.65 -7.44 -4.35
C GLN A 80 -5.45 -8.01 -5.54
N ASN A 81 -6.68 -7.53 -5.69
CA ASN A 81 -7.50 -7.83 -6.86
C ASN A 81 -6.93 -7.13 -8.12
N LEU A 82 -6.67 -7.91 -9.16
CA LEU A 82 -6.03 -7.46 -10.39
C LEU A 82 -6.99 -6.93 -11.45
N ALA A 83 -8.29 -6.88 -11.20
CA ALA A 83 -9.29 -6.47 -12.20
C ALA A 83 -8.97 -5.10 -12.83
N HIS A 84 -8.67 -4.09 -11.99
CA HIS A 84 -8.32 -2.77 -12.48
C HIS A 84 -6.99 -2.75 -13.26
N THR A 85 -5.96 -3.43 -12.74
CA THR A 85 -4.65 -3.51 -13.38
C THR A 85 -4.73 -4.21 -14.75
N ILE A 86 -5.47 -5.32 -14.84
CA ILE A 86 -5.65 -6.07 -16.09
C ILE A 86 -6.45 -5.26 -17.11
N LEU A 87 -7.48 -4.52 -16.68
CA LEU A 87 -8.22 -3.61 -17.54
C LEU A 87 -7.29 -2.57 -18.16
N MET A 88 -6.42 -1.97 -17.34
CA MET A 88 -5.48 -0.95 -17.78
C MET A 88 -4.39 -1.51 -18.71
N VAL A 89 -3.86 -2.70 -18.42
CA VAL A 89 -2.89 -3.40 -19.29
C VAL A 89 -3.52 -3.75 -20.65
N LYS A 90 -4.78 -4.18 -20.66
CA LYS A 90 -5.53 -4.43 -21.90
C LYS A 90 -5.80 -3.14 -22.67
N ALA A 91 -6.14 -2.04 -22.00
CA ALA A 91 -6.31 -0.73 -22.63
C ALA A 91 -5.01 -0.18 -23.25
N MET A 92 -3.84 -0.57 -22.73
CA MET A 92 -2.52 -0.27 -23.34
C MET A 92 -2.23 -1.12 -24.59
N GLY A 93 -3.10 -2.06 -24.97
CA GLY A 93 -2.94 -2.92 -26.14
C GLY A 93 -2.19 -4.23 -25.87
N ILE A 94 -1.94 -4.57 -24.61
CA ILE A 94 -1.24 -5.81 -24.24
C ILE A 94 -2.26 -6.93 -24.06
N ASN A 95 -2.31 -7.82 -25.05
CA ASN A 95 -3.25 -8.94 -25.05
C ASN A 95 -2.72 -10.20 -24.34
N ASN A 96 -1.40 -10.42 -24.39
CA ASN A 96 -0.74 -11.62 -23.87
C ASN A 96 -0.29 -11.43 -22.42
N LEU A 97 -1.23 -11.53 -21.47
CA LEU A 97 -0.95 -11.38 -20.04
C LEU A 97 0.01 -12.45 -19.49
N LEU A 98 0.00 -13.67 -20.07
CA LEU A 98 0.88 -14.76 -19.63
C LEU A 98 2.35 -14.56 -20.00
N ASN A 99 2.61 -13.86 -21.10
CA ASN A 99 3.96 -13.55 -21.58
C ASN A 99 4.37 -12.11 -21.28
N PHE A 100 3.58 -11.40 -20.47
CA PHE A 100 3.92 -10.05 -20.06
C PHE A 100 5.02 -10.10 -19.00
N ASP A 101 6.05 -9.26 -19.17
CA ASP A 101 7.23 -9.22 -18.32
C ASP A 101 6.93 -8.47 -17.01
N PHE A 102 6.23 -9.15 -16.10
CA PHE A 102 6.04 -8.65 -14.74
C PHE A 102 7.33 -8.80 -13.94
N MET A 103 7.75 -7.74 -13.24
CA MET A 103 8.89 -7.81 -12.31
C MET A 103 8.69 -8.91 -11.24
N ASP A 104 7.46 -9.00 -10.70
CA ASP A 104 7.01 -10.07 -9.82
C ASP A 104 5.66 -10.57 -10.36
N PRO A 105 5.60 -11.76 -11.00
CA PRO A 105 4.37 -12.21 -11.63
C PRO A 105 3.29 -12.53 -10.59
N PRO A 106 2.03 -12.12 -10.84
CA PRO A 106 0.91 -12.47 -9.97
C PRO A 106 0.53 -13.96 -10.09
N PRO A 107 -0.14 -14.52 -9.07
CA PRO A 107 -0.70 -15.87 -9.14
C PRO A 107 -1.73 -16.00 -10.28
N GLN A 108 -1.64 -17.09 -11.04
CA GLN A 108 -2.55 -17.36 -12.16
C GLN A 108 -4.03 -17.41 -11.76
N GLN A 109 -4.32 -17.89 -10.55
CA GLN A 109 -5.69 -17.93 -10.02
C GLN A 109 -6.28 -16.51 -9.85
N THR A 110 -5.47 -15.56 -9.37
CA THR A 110 -5.90 -14.16 -9.20
C THR A 110 -6.13 -13.50 -10.55
N MET A 111 -5.26 -13.77 -11.53
CA MET A 111 -5.45 -13.28 -12.91
C MET A 111 -6.72 -13.84 -13.55
N ALA A 112 -6.95 -15.16 -13.44
CA ALA A 112 -8.14 -15.80 -13.98
C ALA A 112 -9.42 -15.28 -13.33
N THR A 113 -9.41 -15.06 -12.01
CA THR A 113 -10.54 -14.48 -11.28
C THR A 113 -10.82 -13.04 -11.73
N ALA A 114 -9.78 -12.23 -11.92
CA ALA A 114 -9.91 -10.87 -12.41
C ALA A 114 -10.46 -10.80 -13.85
N LEU A 115 -9.99 -11.67 -14.75
CA LEU A 115 -10.53 -11.78 -16.12
C LEU A 115 -12.01 -12.18 -16.12
N LYS A 116 -12.39 -13.16 -15.29
CA LYS A 116 -13.80 -13.55 -15.13
C LYS A 116 -14.66 -12.40 -14.62
N ASN A 117 -14.17 -11.62 -13.67
CA ASN A 117 -14.88 -10.45 -13.15
C ASN A 117 -15.07 -9.38 -14.23
N LEU A 118 -14.04 -9.10 -15.03
CA LEU A 118 -14.14 -8.14 -16.14
C LEU A 118 -15.08 -8.61 -17.25
N TYR A 119 -15.08 -9.91 -17.56
CA TYR A 119 -16.03 -10.51 -18.48
C TYR A 119 -17.47 -10.41 -17.95
N ALA A 120 -17.70 -10.70 -16.67
CA ALA A 120 -19.00 -10.56 -16.03
C ALA A 120 -19.52 -9.11 -16.02
N LEU A 121 -18.62 -8.12 -16.04
CA LEU A 121 -18.94 -6.69 -16.16
C LEU A 121 -19.09 -6.22 -17.61
N SER A 122 -19.01 -7.13 -18.59
CA SER A 122 -19.02 -6.83 -20.04
C SER A 122 -17.92 -5.85 -20.48
N ALA A 123 -16.85 -5.73 -19.69
CA ALA A 123 -15.67 -4.94 -20.04
C ALA A 123 -14.76 -5.66 -21.04
N LEU A 124 -14.83 -7.01 -21.06
CA LEU A 124 -14.16 -7.88 -22.02
C LEU A 124 -15.17 -8.68 -22.84
N ASP A 125 -14.82 -9.00 -24.07
CA ASP A 125 -15.59 -9.92 -24.93
C ASP A 125 -15.19 -11.39 -24.72
N ASP A 126 -15.83 -12.30 -25.47
CA ASP A 126 -15.55 -13.74 -25.42
C ASP A 126 -14.13 -14.09 -25.89
N GLU A 127 -13.49 -13.22 -26.68
CA GLU A 127 -12.10 -13.38 -27.14
C GLU A 127 -11.09 -12.76 -26.16
N GLY A 128 -11.56 -12.11 -25.09
CA GLY A 128 -10.73 -11.44 -24.09
C GLY A 128 -10.13 -10.11 -24.55
N LEU A 129 -10.71 -9.49 -25.57
CA LEU A 129 -10.43 -8.13 -26.03
C LEU A 129 -11.32 -7.13 -25.30
N LEU A 130 -10.90 -5.87 -25.33
CA LEU A 130 -11.59 -4.78 -24.63
C LEU A 130 -12.84 -4.35 -25.42
N THR A 131 -14.00 -4.30 -24.76
CA THR A 131 -15.22 -3.79 -25.39
C THR A 131 -15.25 -2.26 -25.39
N GLN A 132 -16.19 -1.64 -26.11
CA GLN A 132 -16.43 -0.18 -26.02
C GLN A 132 -16.75 0.27 -24.59
N LEU A 133 -17.42 -0.59 -23.81
CA LEU A 133 -17.69 -0.33 -22.39
C LEU A 133 -16.39 -0.40 -21.57
N GLY A 134 -15.57 -1.43 -21.80
CA GLY A 134 -14.27 -1.57 -21.15
C GLY A 134 -13.33 -0.40 -21.42
N GLN A 135 -13.35 0.15 -22.64
CA GLN A 135 -12.57 1.35 -22.98
C GLN A 135 -13.03 2.56 -22.17
N LYS A 136 -14.35 2.79 -22.09
CA LYS A 136 -14.92 3.88 -21.26
C LYS A 136 -14.62 3.70 -19.78
N MET A 137 -14.61 2.46 -19.28
CA MET A 137 -14.24 2.15 -17.90
C MET A 137 -12.77 2.47 -17.63
N ALA A 138 -11.88 2.18 -18.57
CA ALA A 138 -10.45 2.49 -18.45
C ALA A 138 -10.17 4.00 -18.49
N ASP A 139 -10.98 4.76 -19.23
CA ASP A 139 -10.86 6.22 -19.32
C ASP A 139 -11.39 6.95 -18.06
N CYS A 140 -12.24 6.28 -17.26
CA CYS A 140 -12.81 6.84 -16.04
C CYS A 140 -11.81 6.74 -14.88
N LYS A 141 -10.98 7.79 -14.73
CA LYS A 141 -10.06 7.97 -13.60
C LYS A 141 -10.74 8.50 -12.33
#